data_AF-A0A972KWA4-F1
#
_entry.id   AF-A0A972KWA4-F1
#
_cell.length_a   1.000
_cell.length_b   1.000
_cell.length_c   1.000
_cell.angle_alpha   90.00
_cell.angle_beta   90.00
_cell.angle_gamma   90.00
#
_symmetry.space_group_name_H-M   'P 1'
#
loop_
_entity.id
_entity.type
_entity.pdbx_description
1 polymer ?
#
loop_
_entity_poly.entity_id
_entity_poly.type
_entity_poly.pdbx_seq_one_letter_code
_entity_poly.pdbx_strand_id
1 'polypeptide(L)'
;IERNLPLPPELDLALLHGSSVGGARPKALIKDDDQHYIAKFSSTTDTYNVVKGEYAAMRLARLAGLDVAEVSLKNTGKGVRAL
;
A
#
# COMPACT_ATOMS: atom_id res chain seq x y z
N ILE A 1 -6.97 12.02 -2.57
CA ILE A 1 -7.83 12.03 -3.78
C ILE A 1 -9.31 12.05 -3.38
N GLU A 2 -9.75 11.25 -2.40
CA GLU A 2 -11.19 11.13 -2.04
C GLU A 2 -11.77 12.24 -1.13
N ARG A 3 -11.13 13.41 -0.97
CA ARG A 3 -11.67 14.47 -0.08
C ARG A 3 -11.94 15.81 -0.77
N ASN A 4 -11.71 15.94 -2.08
CA ASN A 4 -11.70 17.25 -2.76
C ASN A 4 -10.82 18.32 -2.08
N LEU A 5 -9.94 17.93 -1.15
CA LEU A 5 -8.88 18.80 -0.69
C LEU A 5 -7.77 18.80 -1.74
N PRO A 6 -7.22 19.98 -2.10
CA PRO A 6 -6.05 20.06 -2.95
C PRO A 6 -4.96 19.19 -2.34
N LEU A 7 -4.41 18.31 -3.17
CA LEU A 7 -3.34 17.43 -2.75
C LEU A 7 -2.11 18.30 -2.47
N PRO A 8 -1.37 18.03 -1.38
CA PRO A 8 -0.04 18.60 -1.23
C PRO A 8 0.77 18.23 -2.49
N PRO A 9 1.54 19.16 -3.08
CA PRO A 9 2.23 18.94 -4.36
C PRO A 9 3.09 17.67 -4.40
N GLU A 10 3.67 17.31 -3.25
CA GLU A 10 4.49 16.11 -3.05
C GLU A 10 3.69 14.80 -3.23
N LEU A 11 2.41 14.80 -2.82
CA LEU A 11 1.52 13.64 -2.94
C LEU A 11 0.99 13.49 -4.37
N ASP A 12 0.78 14.60 -5.06
CA ASP A 12 0.33 14.62 -6.46
C ASP A 12 1.43 14.10 -7.40
N LEU A 13 2.68 14.49 -7.14
CA LEU A 13 3.86 13.92 -7.80
C LEU A 13 3.99 12.42 -7.53
N ALA A 14 3.78 11.96 -6.29
CA ALA A 14 3.85 10.53 -5.96
C ALA A 14 2.77 9.68 -6.67
N LEU A 15 1.62 10.29 -6.98
CA LEU A 15 0.52 9.64 -7.71
C LEU A 15 0.77 9.59 -9.22
N LEU A 16 1.30 10.68 -9.80
CA LEU A 16 1.62 10.77 -11.23
C LEU A 16 2.80 9.87 -11.64
N HIS A 17 3.77 9.66 -10.75
CA HIS A 17 4.89 8.74 -11.00
C HIS A 17 4.57 7.26 -10.69
N GLY A 18 3.40 6.97 -10.11
CA GLY A 18 2.90 5.61 -9.90
C GLY A 18 2.32 5.06 -11.20
N SER A 19 3.17 4.59 -12.11
CA SER A 19 2.75 3.89 -13.31
C SER A 19 1.71 2.82 -13.00
N SER A 20 0.67 2.76 -13.83
CA SER A 20 -0.51 1.91 -13.73
C SER A 20 -0.17 0.43 -13.48
N VAL A 21 -0.01 0.04 -12.22
CA VAL A 21 -0.16 -1.36 -11.79
C VAL A 21 -1.64 -1.51 -11.42
N GLY A 22 -2.47 -1.97 -12.34
CA GLY A 22 -3.94 -1.93 -12.25
C GLY A 22 -4.57 -2.36 -10.91
N GLY A 23 -5.71 -1.75 -10.57
CA GLY A 23 -6.59 -2.10 -9.46
C GLY A 23 -7.26 -0.87 -8.81
N ALA A 24 -8.53 -1.00 -8.41
CA ALA A 24 -9.38 0.09 -7.90
C ALA A 24 -8.93 0.74 -6.57
N ARG A 25 -7.87 0.22 -5.92
CA ARG A 25 -7.41 0.68 -4.59
C ARG A 25 -6.10 1.46 -4.67
N PRO A 26 -5.87 2.45 -3.78
CA PRO A 26 -4.66 3.26 -3.81
C PRO A 26 -3.40 2.41 -3.58
N LYS A 27 -2.42 2.57 -4.47
CA LYS A 27 -1.11 1.96 -4.37
C LYS A 27 -0.02 2.91 -4.89
N ALA A 28 1.20 2.72 -4.42
CA ALA A 28 2.37 3.48 -4.87
C ALA A 28 3.60 2.58 -4.98
N LEU A 29 4.46 2.86 -5.95
CA LEU A 29 5.80 2.29 -5.99
C LEU A 29 6.69 3.13 -5.06
N ILE A 30 7.40 2.46 -4.15
CA ILE A 30 8.31 3.12 -3.21
C ILE A 30 9.70 2.52 -3.41
N LYS A 31 10.72 3.38 -3.39
CA LYS A 31 12.12 2.97 -3.30
C LYS A 31 12.59 3.16 -1.86
N ASP A 32 13.12 2.11 -1.25
CA ASP A 32 13.81 2.14 0.06
C ASP A 32 15.20 1.54 -0.20
N ASP A 33 16.24 2.35 -0.01
CA ASP A 33 17.61 2.08 -0.49
C ASP A 33 17.62 1.65 -1.97
N ASP A 34 18.17 0.48 -2.31
CA ASP A 34 18.22 -0.06 -3.68
C ASP A 34 17.05 -1.01 -4.00
N GLN A 35 16.03 -1.05 -3.14
CA GLN A 35 14.93 -2.01 -3.26
C GLN A 35 13.60 -1.30 -3.54
N HIS A 36 12.85 -1.88 -4.48
CA HIS A 36 11.55 -1.37 -4.90
C HIS A 36 10.43 -2.15 -4.24
N TYR A 37 9.46 -1.42 -3.68
CA TYR A 37 8.32 -1.96 -2.97
C TYR A 37 7.02 -1.42 -3.54
N ILE A 38 5.94 -2.17 -3.34
CA ILE A 38 4.58 -1.70 -3.64
C ILE A 38 3.88 -1.41 -2.32
N ALA A 39 3.67 -0.14 -2.03
CA ALA A 39 2.86 0.26 -0.90
C ALA A 39 1.37 0.17 -1.24
N LYS A 40 0.61 -0.51 -0.40
CA LYS A 40 -0.86 -0.55 -0.44
C LYS A 40 -1.44 0.25 0.72
N PHE A 41 -2.48 1.03 0.43
CA PHE A 41 -3.14 1.90 1.40
C PHE A 41 -4.63 1.54 1.51
N SER A 42 -5.20 1.78 2.70
CA SER A 42 -6.64 1.69 2.90
C SER A 42 -7.37 2.73 2.02
N SER A 43 -8.49 2.32 1.43
CA SER A 43 -9.45 3.26 0.83
C SER A 43 -10.38 3.79 1.93
N THR A 44 -10.92 4.99 1.75
CA THR A 44 -11.95 5.53 2.66
C THR A 44 -13.28 4.77 2.57
N THR A 45 -13.47 3.98 1.51
CA THR A 45 -14.67 3.15 1.29
C THR A 45 -14.54 1.72 1.80
N ASP A 46 -13.38 1.36 2.37
CA ASP A 46 -13.19 0.01 2.91
C ASP A 46 -14.09 -0.21 4.15
N THR A 47 -14.95 -1.22 4.11
CA THR A 47 -15.83 -1.60 5.22
C THR A 47 -15.11 -2.35 6.35
N TYR A 48 -13.85 -2.75 6.11
CA TYR A 48 -12.97 -3.42 7.06
C TYR A 48 -11.51 -3.10 6.74
N ASN A 49 -10.57 -3.45 7.61
CA ASN A 49 -9.16 -3.15 7.38
C ASN A 49 -8.52 -4.13 6.38
N VAL A 50 -8.72 -3.86 5.09
CA VAL A 50 -8.21 -4.66 3.97
C VAL A 50 -6.69 -4.82 4.02
N VAL A 51 -5.95 -3.74 4.32
CA VAL A 51 -4.48 -3.77 4.36
C VAL A 51 -3.98 -4.72 5.45
N LYS A 52 -4.58 -4.69 6.64
CA LYS A 52 -4.28 -5.66 7.70
C LYS A 52 -4.66 -7.08 7.29
N GLY A 53 -5.77 -7.25 6.57
CA GLY A 53 -6.19 -8.54 6.03
C GLY A 53 -5.17 -9.13 5.06
N GLU A 54 -4.70 -8.35 4.08
CA GLU A 54 -3.65 -8.77 3.14
C GLU A 54 -2.34 -9.11 3.87
N TYR A 55 -1.93 -8.27 4.82
CA TYR A 55 -0.74 -8.55 5.63
C TYR A 55 -0.87 -9.89 6.38
N ALA A 56 -2.01 -10.13 7.04
CA ALA A 56 -2.25 -11.37 7.77
C ALA A 56 -2.24 -12.59 6.83
N ALA A 57 -2.85 -12.48 5.65
CA ALA A 57 -2.86 -13.55 4.65
C ALA A 57 -1.45 -13.88 4.14
N MET A 58 -0.64 -12.87 3.83
CA MET A 58 0.76 -13.05 3.41
C MET A 58 1.64 -13.67 4.51
N ARG A 59 1.43 -13.28 5.77
CA ARG A 59 2.11 -13.90 6.92
C ARG A 59 1.70 -15.36 7.09
N LEU A 60 0.41 -15.68 6.96
CA LEU A 60 -0.09 -17.05 7.02
C LEU A 60 0.48 -17.91 5.90
N ALA A 61 0.52 -17.40 4.67
CA ALA A 61 1.09 -18.11 3.52
C ALA A 61 2.57 -18.47 3.75
N ARG A 62 3.36 -17.53 4.27
CA ARG A 62 4.76 -17.80 4.66
C ARG A 62 4.86 -18.86 5.75
N LEU A 63 4.00 -18.81 6.79
CA LEU A 63 3.97 -19.83 7.83
C LEU A 63 3.54 -21.22 7.31
N ALA A 64 2.74 -21.25 6.25
CA ALA A 64 2.38 -22.48 5.55
C ALA A 64 3.48 -23.01 4.62
N GLY A 65 4.66 -22.35 4.57
CA GLY A 65 5.80 -22.77 3.75
C GLY A 65 5.70 -22.37 2.29
N LEU A 66 4.79 -21.46 1.93
CA LEU A 66 4.70 -20.93 0.57
C LEU A 66 5.77 -19.87 0.31
N ASP A 67 6.32 -19.87 -0.90
CA ASP A 67 7.18 -18.80 -1.38
C ASP A 67 6.33 -17.56 -1.71
N VAL A 68 6.48 -16.53 -0.90
CA VAL A 68 5.71 -15.28 -1.00
C VAL A 68 6.63 -14.09 -0.76
N ALA A 69 6.26 -12.93 -1.31
CA ALA A 69 7.01 -11.69 -1.06
C ALA A 69 7.14 -11.40 0.45
N GLU A 70 8.26 -10.78 0.84
CA GLU A 70 8.36 -10.22 2.19
C GLU A 70 7.33 -9.11 2.36
N VAL A 71 6.70 -9.07 3.53
CA VAL A 71 5.71 -8.03 3.83
C VAL A 71 5.95 -7.37 5.17
N SER A 72 5.77 -6.05 5.22
CA SER A 72 5.84 -5.29 6.47
C SER A 72 4.67 -4.32 6.62
N LEU A 73 4.19 -4.17 7.86
CA LEU A 73 3.07 -3.28 8.18
C LEU A 73 3.59 -2.03 8.89
N LYS A 74 3.46 -0.86 8.28
CA LYS A 74 3.87 0.44 8.86
C LYS A 74 2.66 1.33 9.10
N ASN A 75 2.57 1.96 10.27
CA ASN A 75 1.55 2.98 10.51
C ASN A 75 2.09 4.33 10.03
N THR A 76 1.44 4.92 9.05
CA THR A 76 1.70 6.30 8.63
C THR A 76 0.53 7.12 9.15
N GLY A 77 0.69 8.36 9.60
CA GLY A 77 -0.41 9.15 10.19
C GLY A 77 -1.67 9.31 9.29
N LYS A 78 -1.64 8.84 8.04
CA LYS A 78 -2.76 8.79 7.09
C LYS A 78 -3.33 7.38 6.83
N GLY A 79 -2.79 6.31 7.44
CA GLY A 79 -3.25 4.93 7.27
C GLY A 79 -2.17 3.86 7.44
N VAL A 80 -2.59 2.60 7.31
CA VAL A 80 -1.71 1.42 7.36
C VAL A 80 -1.07 1.18 6.00
N ARG A 81 0.25 0.97 5.96
CA ARG A 81 1.06 0.64 4.77
C ARG A 81 1.49 -0.81 4.85
N ALA A 82 1.15 -1.61 3.84
CA ALA A 82 1.84 -2.88 3.59
C ALA A 82 2.93 -2.63 2.55
N LEU A 83 4.18 -2.99 2.87
CA LEU A 83 5.28 -3.14 1.90
C LEU A 83 5.41 -4.58 1.48
#